data_AF-A0A6V7L5Y0-F1
#
_entry.id   AF-A0A6V7L5Y0-F1
#
_cell.length_a   1.000
_cell.length_b   1.000
_cell.length_c   1.000
_cell.angle_alpha   90.00
_cell.angle_beta   90.00
_cell.angle_gamma   90.00
#
_symmetry.space_group_name_H-M   'P 1'
#
loop_
_entity.id
_entity.type
_entity.pdbx_description
1 polymer ?
#
loop_
_entity_poly.entity_id
_entity_poly.type
_entity_poly.pdbx_seq_one_letter_code
_entity_poly.pdbx_strand_id
1 'polypeptide(L)' 'VPFPKNFLSIAKTILKRLFRVYAHIYHQHFSEVVQLGEEAHLNTSFKHFIFFVQ' A
#
# COMPACT_ATOMS: atom_id res chain seq x y z
N VAL A 1 1.07 -5.84 27.51
CA VAL A 1 -0.33 -6.09 27.10
C VAL A 1 -0.32 -6.86 25.78
N PRO A 2 -0.92 -8.05 25.69
CA PRO A 2 -0.92 -8.84 24.45
C PRO A 2 -1.93 -8.31 23.41
N PHE A 3 -1.68 -8.59 22.13
CA PHE A 3 -2.63 -8.30 21.05
C PHE A 3 -3.91 -9.13 21.18
N PRO A 4 -5.06 -8.63 20.67
CA PRO A 4 -6.30 -9.38 20.68
C PRO A 4 -6.26 -10.55 19.70
N LYS A 5 -7.06 -11.59 19.96
CA LYS A 5 -7.10 -12.84 19.15
C LYS A 5 -7.40 -12.60 17.66
N ASN A 6 -8.07 -11.49 17.33
CA ASN A 6 -8.45 -11.12 15.96
C ASN A 6 -7.46 -10.15 15.28
N PHE A 7 -6.31 -9.86 15.89
CA PHE A 7 -5.33 -8.90 15.37
C PHE A 7 -4.97 -9.15 13.91
N LEU A 8 -4.66 -10.40 13.54
CA LEU A 8 -4.31 -10.75 12.16
C LEU A 8 -5.44 -10.49 11.16
N SER A 9 -6.70 -10.65 11.58
CA SER A 9 -7.86 -10.35 10.72
C SER A 9 -8.01 -8.85 10.49
N ILE A 10 -7.81 -8.06 11.54
CA ILE A 10 -7.81 -6.59 11.47
C ILE A 10 -6.66 -6.12 10.57
N ALA A 11 -5.44 -6.62 10.78
CA ALA A 11 -4.26 -6.27 9.98
C ALA A 11 -4.46 -6.58 8.50
N LYS A 12 -4.98 -7.77 8.15
CA LYS A 12 -5.33 -8.14 6.76
C LYS A 12 -6.34 -7.17 6.14
N THR A 13 -7.33 -6.73 6.91
CA THR A 13 -8.33 -5.76 6.45
C THR A 13 -7.71 -4.39 6.18
N ILE A 14 -6.82 -3.93 7.05
CA ILE A 14 -6.08 -2.67 6.88
C ILE A 14 -5.21 -2.75 5.62
N LEU A 15 -4.40 -3.80 5.48
CA LEU A 15 -3.51 -3.99 4.33
C LEU A 15 -4.31 -4.07 3.01
N LYS A 16 -5.45 -4.76 2.98
CA LYS A 16 -6.35 -4.77 1.81
C LYS A 16 -6.85 -3.38 1.42
N ARG A 17 -7.17 -2.52 2.40
CA ARG A 17 -7.58 -1.14 2.13
C ARG A 17 -6.42 -0.29 1.61
N LEU A 18 -5.23 -0.43 2.21
CA LEU A 18 -4.02 0.26 1.73
C LEU A 18 -3.66 -0.13 0.30
N PHE A 19 -3.80 -1.41 -0.07
CA PHE A 19 -3.60 -1.85 -1.45
C PHE A 19 -4.52 -1.12 -2.44
N ARG A 20 -5.79 -0.87 -2.08
CA ARG A 20 -6.71 -0.12 -2.94
C ARG A 20 -6.27 1.33 -3.15
N VAL A 21 -5.59 1.93 -2.17
CA VAL A 21 -5.02 3.28 -2.32
C VAL A 21 -3.89 3.25 -3.34
N TYR A 22 -2.96 2.30 -3.25
CA TYR A 22 -1.91 2.13 -4.27
C TYR A 22 -2.52 1.93 -5.66
N ALA A 23 -3.49 1.02 -5.80
CA ALA A 23 -4.15 0.78 -7.08
C ALA A 23 -4.80 2.06 -7.64
N HIS A 24 -5.50 2.83 -6.80
CA HIS A 24 -6.11 4.08 -7.23
C HIS A 24 -5.07 5.10 -7.71
N ILE A 25 -3.96 5.27 -6.99
CA ILE A 25 -2.87 6.18 -7.40
C ILE A 25 -2.28 5.73 -8.74
N TYR A 26 -1.95 4.45 -8.91
CA TYR A 26 -1.41 3.93 -10.17
C TYR A 26 -2.38 4.07 -11.35
N HIS A 27 -3.69 3.90 -11.12
CA HIS A 27 -4.67 3.92 -12.21
C HIS A 27 -5.15 5.33 -12.56
N GLN A 28 -5.23 6.25 -11.61
CA GLN A 28 -5.92 7.53 -11.79
C GLN A 28 -5.00 8.74 -11.63
N HIS A 29 -3.90 8.60 -10.88
CA HIS A 29 -3.04 9.72 -10.50
C HIS A 29 -1.56 9.52 -10.85
N PHE A 30 -1.25 8.52 -11.68
CA PHE A 30 0.14 8.19 -11.99
C PHE A 30 0.81 9.30 -12.79
N SER A 31 0.07 10.00 -13.66
CA SER A 31 0.61 11.12 -14.42
C SER A 31 1.08 12.26 -13.51
N GLU A 32 0.32 12.57 -12.47
CA GLU A 32 0.65 13.60 -11.48
C GLU A 32 1.84 13.17 -10.62
N VAL A 33 1.93 11.90 -10.26
CA VAL A 33 3.11 11.34 -9.56
C VAL A 33 4.38 11.49 -10.40
N VAL A 34 4.29 11.23 -11.71
CA VAL A 34 5.41 11.41 -12.64
C VAL A 34 5.79 12.89 -12.80
N GLN A 35 4.79 13.78 -12.90
CA GLN A 35 5.03 15.23 -12.96
C GLN A 35 5.76 15.76 -11.72
N LEU A 36 5.53 15.15 -10.56
CA LEU A 36 6.21 15.48 -9.31
C LEU A 36 7.58 14.78 -9.16
N GLY A 37 7.93 13.85 -10.06
CA GLY A 37 9.16 13.05 -9.96
C GLY A 37 9.14 11.99 -8.85
N GLU A 38 7.96 11.63 -8.35
CA GLU A 38 7.77 10.77 -7.17
C GLU A 38 7.54 9.28 -7.53
N GLU A 39 7.62 8.93 -8.82
CA GLU A 39 7.38 7.58 -9.33
C GLU A 39 8.30 6.52 -8.70
N ALA A 40 9.57 6.85 -8.45
CA ALA A 40 10.54 5.94 -7.85
C ALA A 40 10.18 5.63 -6.39
N HIS A 41 9.70 6.63 -5.65
CA HIS A 41 9.26 6.47 -4.27
C HIS A 41 7.99 5.62 -4.21
N LEU A 42 7.00 5.90 -5.07
CA LEU A 42 5.77 5.11 -5.17
C LEU A 42 6.09 3.63 -5.48
N ASN A 43 6.93 3.38 -6.49
CA ASN A 43 7.32 2.03 -6.91
C ASN A 43 8.09 1.27 -5.82
N THR A 44 9.01 1.94 -5.13
CA THR A 44 9.79 1.33 -4.05
C THR A 44 8.89 0.97 -2.86
N SER A 45 8.02 1.91 -2.46
CA SER A 45 7.05 1.69 -1.38
C SER A 45 6.09 0.55 -1.71
N PHE A 46 5.57 0.50 -2.94
CA PHE A 46 4.67 -0.57 -3.38
C PHE A 46 5.37 -1.93 -3.44
N LYS A 47 6.61 -1.99 -3.95
CA LYS A 47 7.42 -3.23 -3.98
C LYS A 47 7.65 -3.78 -2.57
N HIS A 48 8.01 -2.91 -1.62
CA HIS A 48 8.17 -3.29 -0.22
C HIS A 48 6.85 -3.80 0.39
N PHE A 49 5.74 -3.09 0.12
CA PHE A 49 4.41 -3.52 0.56
C PHE A 49 4.05 -4.92 0.07
N ILE A 50 4.30 -5.24 -1.21
CA ILE A 50 4.01 -6.56 -1.77
C ILE A 50 4.84 -7.65 -1.10
N PHE A 51 6.14 -7.43 -0.88
CA PHE A 51 6.99 -8.40 -0.18
C PHE A 51 6.61 -8.58 1.30
N PHE A 52 6.09 -7.55 1.95
CA PHE A 52 5.64 -7.64 3.34
C PHE A 52 4.31 -8.40 3.49
N VAL A 53 3.43 -8.32 2.48
CA VAL A 53 2.09 -8.93 2.52
C VAL A 53 2.07 -10.35 1.94
N GLN A 54 3.06 -10.73 1.13
CA GLN A 54 3.29 -12.12 0.70
C GLN A 54 3.40 -13.07 1.89
#